data_AF-A0A7S2TT83-F1
#
_entry.id   AF-A0A7S2TT83-F1
#
_cell.length_a   1.000
_cell.length_b   1.000
_cell.length_c   1.000
_cell.angle_alpha   90.00
_cell.angle_beta   90.00
_cell.angle_gamma   90.00
#
_symmetry.space_group_name_H-M   'P 1'
#
loop_
_entity.id
_entity.type
_entity.pdbx_description
1 polymer ?
#
loop_
_entity_poly.entity_id
_entity_poly.type
_entity_poly.pdbx_seq_one_letter_code
_entity_poly.pdbx_strand_id
1 'polypeptide(L)'
;MTYSALCALRILGDDLKKVDKKAIVSSLKLLQRENGCFRCATSEEDDMRFMYCACVISDMLGDWSGVNKEAAVKYIVESQAFDGGIGLRIGAEGHGGTTYCAVASLVLMGRLDALKDYDGLVRWCVYGQGQGFVGRPNKPPDSCYSFWIGATMMMLGVYDLTAANDNRHFNLRCQTKWGGFGKYPDVHPDILHSYFGICGLSMMGMDGLRPIDPVWGITQRAAGKEKKKN
;
A
#
# COMPACT_ATOMS: atom_id res chain seq x y z
N MET A 1 -7.20 12.73 3.58
CA MET A 1 -7.63 13.02 2.18
C MET A 1 -6.53 13.59 1.29
N THR A 2 -5.52 14.27 1.82
CA THR A 2 -4.44 14.87 1.01
C THR A 2 -3.77 13.89 0.04
N TYR A 3 -3.43 12.68 0.51
CA TYR A 3 -2.83 11.62 -0.33
C TYR A 3 -3.67 11.31 -1.59
N SER A 4 -4.95 10.96 -1.44
CA SER A 4 -5.79 10.59 -2.57
C SER A 4 -6.06 11.77 -3.51
N ALA A 5 -6.15 12.99 -2.98
CA ALA A 5 -6.30 14.20 -3.80
C ALA A 5 -5.04 14.47 -4.67
N LEU A 6 -3.84 14.32 -4.10
CA LEU A 6 -2.60 14.45 -4.86
C LEU A 6 -2.47 13.34 -5.91
N CYS A 7 -2.83 12.10 -5.57
CA CYS A 7 -2.92 11.01 -6.55
C CYS A 7 -3.85 11.36 -7.71
N ALA A 8 -5.04 11.89 -7.43
CA ALA A 8 -6.00 12.27 -8.47
C ALA A 8 -5.43 13.35 -9.40
N LEU A 9 -4.81 14.40 -8.84
CA LEU A 9 -4.13 15.44 -9.63
C LEU A 9 -3.04 14.85 -10.53
N ARG A 10 -2.20 13.95 -9.99
CA ARG A 10 -1.15 13.26 -10.77
C ARG A 10 -1.72 12.37 -11.87
N ILE A 11 -2.80 11.64 -11.59
CA ILE A 11 -3.50 10.80 -12.58
C ILE A 11 -4.07 11.66 -13.72
N LEU A 12 -4.56 12.85 -13.41
CA LEU A 12 -5.08 13.83 -14.37
C LEU A 12 -3.97 14.61 -15.11
N GLY A 13 -2.69 14.41 -14.76
CA GLY A 13 -1.55 15.05 -15.42
C GLY A 13 -1.22 16.45 -14.91
N ASP A 14 -1.73 16.85 -13.75
CA ASP A 14 -1.42 18.13 -13.11
C ASP A 14 0.04 18.18 -12.63
N ASP A 15 0.65 19.37 -12.70
CA ASP A 15 2.06 19.60 -12.31
C ASP A 15 2.25 19.97 -10.83
N LEU A 16 1.16 20.02 -10.07
CA LEU A 16 1.10 20.37 -8.65
C LEU A 16 1.63 21.77 -8.31
N LYS A 17 1.85 22.67 -9.29
CA LYS A 17 2.38 24.02 -9.00
C LYS A 17 1.41 24.89 -8.22
N LYS A 18 0.10 24.66 -8.36
CA LYS A 18 -0.95 25.39 -7.64
C LYS A 18 -1.23 24.82 -6.25
N VAL A 19 -0.65 23.66 -5.92
CA VAL A 19 -0.79 23.06 -4.60
C VAL A 19 0.12 23.81 -3.62
N ASP A 20 -0.44 24.24 -2.49
CA ASP A 20 0.35 24.82 -1.40
C ASP A 20 1.16 23.73 -0.67
N LYS A 21 2.34 23.43 -1.22
CA LYS A 21 3.25 22.40 -0.70
C LYS A 21 3.70 22.73 0.72
N LYS A 22 3.94 24.01 1.03
CA LYS A 22 4.42 24.44 2.35
C LYS A 22 3.36 24.23 3.43
N ALA A 23 2.10 24.53 3.14
CA ALA A 23 0.99 24.29 4.07
C ALA A 23 0.78 22.79 4.33
N ILE A 24 0.89 21.95 3.29
CA ILE A 24 0.79 20.49 3.43
C ILE A 24 1.91 19.95 4.31
N VAL A 25 3.17 20.29 4.01
CA VAL A 25 4.34 19.84 4.78
C VAL A 25 4.26 20.32 6.24
N SER A 26 3.82 21.56 6.46
CA SER A 26 3.59 22.08 7.81
C SER A 26 2.51 21.30 8.56
N SER A 27 1.47 20.88 7.85
CA SER A 27 0.40 20.05 8.42
C SER A 27 0.91 18.66 8.79
N LEU A 28 1.73 18.01 7.95
CA LEU A 28 2.35 16.72 8.28
C LEU A 28 3.13 16.79 9.60
N LYS A 29 3.91 17.85 9.78
CA LYS A 29 4.67 18.07 11.02
C LYS A 29 3.80 18.12 12.27
N LEU A 30 2.60 18.69 12.17
CA LEU A 30 1.63 18.79 13.28
C LEU A 30 0.83 17.49 13.52
N LEU A 31 0.83 16.58 12.54
CA LEU A 31 0.11 15.31 12.60
C LEU A 31 1.00 14.16 13.07
N GLN A 32 2.32 14.30 13.01
CA GLN A 32 3.22 13.31 13.60
C GLN A 32 3.17 13.37 15.13
N ARG A 33 3.05 12.21 15.75
CA ARG A 33 2.98 12.01 17.20
C ARG A 33 4.36 11.70 17.77
N GLU A 34 4.50 11.82 19.09
CA GLU A 34 5.75 11.49 19.80
C GLU A 34 6.17 10.03 19.63
N ASN A 35 5.21 9.11 19.47
CA ASN A 35 5.47 7.70 19.17
C ASN A 35 6.04 7.48 17.75
N GLY A 36 6.09 8.51 16.91
CA GLY A 36 6.58 8.47 15.52
C GLY A 36 5.49 8.26 14.47
N CYS A 37 4.30 7.79 14.87
CA CYS A 37 3.16 7.57 13.98
C CYS A 37 2.47 8.89 13.60
N PHE A 38 1.52 8.82 12.67
CA PHE A 38 0.70 9.95 12.24
C PHE A 38 -0.75 9.75 12.64
N ARG A 39 -1.41 10.85 13.01
CA ARG A 39 -2.87 10.88 13.20
C ARG A 39 -3.59 11.45 11.99
N CYS A 40 -4.90 11.22 11.92
CA CYS A 40 -5.75 11.98 11.00
C CYS A 40 -5.93 13.42 11.49
N ALA A 41 -6.17 14.36 10.57
CA ALA A 41 -6.50 15.74 10.94
C ALA A 41 -7.88 15.86 11.61
N THR A 42 -8.79 14.93 11.33
CA THR A 42 -10.20 14.97 11.77
C THR A 42 -10.52 13.96 12.87
N SER A 43 -9.52 13.21 13.37
CA SER A 43 -9.71 12.24 14.44
C SER A 43 -8.43 12.06 15.25
N GLU A 44 -8.58 11.55 16.48
CA GLU A 44 -7.45 11.25 17.37
C GLU A 44 -6.78 9.90 17.07
N GLU A 45 -7.31 9.13 16.13
CA GLU A 45 -6.72 7.86 15.70
C GLU A 45 -5.34 8.09 15.06
N ASP A 46 -4.33 7.36 15.56
CA ASP A 46 -3.02 7.19 14.93
C ASP A 46 -2.77 5.72 14.60
N ASP A 47 -2.33 5.45 13.37
CA ASP A 47 -1.99 4.10 12.90
C ASP A 47 -1.23 4.11 11.56
N MET A 48 -0.83 2.91 11.14
CA MET A 48 -0.01 2.68 9.94
C MET A 48 -0.60 3.24 8.64
N ARG A 49 -1.93 3.42 8.53
CA ARG A 49 -2.56 3.99 7.32
C ARG A 49 -2.15 5.45 7.12
N PHE A 50 -2.10 6.21 8.21
CA PHE A 50 -1.69 7.61 8.17
C PHE A 50 -0.18 7.76 7.98
N MET A 51 0.62 6.83 8.53
CA MET A 51 2.05 6.73 8.25
C MET A 51 2.33 6.64 6.74
N TYR A 52 1.66 5.70 6.07
CA TYR A 52 1.77 5.53 4.62
C TYR A 52 1.35 6.79 3.86
N CYS A 53 0.21 7.38 4.22
CA CYS A 53 -0.26 8.61 3.59
C CYS A 53 0.77 9.74 3.71
N ALA A 54 1.34 9.95 4.91
CA ALA A 54 2.34 10.98 5.15
C ALA A 54 3.61 10.76 4.31
N CYS A 55 4.10 9.52 4.26
CA CYS A 55 5.29 9.17 3.48
C CYS A 55 5.08 9.40 1.99
N VAL A 56 3.94 8.97 1.42
CA VAL A 56 3.66 9.19 0.00
C VAL A 56 3.49 10.67 -0.33
N ILE A 57 2.83 11.44 0.54
CA ILE A 57 2.70 12.90 0.35
C ILE A 57 4.09 13.55 0.32
N SER A 58 4.96 13.23 1.29
CA SER A 58 6.32 13.77 1.32
C SER A 58 7.13 13.41 0.07
N ASP A 59 7.02 12.17 -0.40
CA ASP A 59 7.68 11.72 -1.63
C ASP A 59 7.14 12.44 -2.89
N MET A 60 5.81 12.55 -3.04
CA MET A 60 5.18 13.28 -4.15
C MET A 60 5.58 14.76 -4.21
N LEU A 61 5.73 15.39 -3.04
CA LEU A 61 6.12 16.80 -2.94
C LEU A 61 7.63 17.01 -3.03
N GLY A 62 8.43 15.96 -2.86
CA GLY A 62 9.89 16.04 -2.77
C GLY A 62 10.37 16.74 -1.49
N ASP A 63 9.56 16.74 -0.43
CA ASP A 63 9.83 17.45 0.82
C ASP A 63 9.47 16.59 2.03
N TRP A 64 10.52 16.19 2.75
CA TRP A 64 10.45 15.36 3.96
C TRP A 64 10.64 16.17 5.25
N SER A 65 10.77 17.50 5.19
CA SER A 65 11.02 18.36 6.36
C SER A 65 9.88 18.35 7.40
N GLY A 66 8.70 17.86 7.01
CA GLY A 66 7.55 17.65 7.88
C GLY A 66 7.47 16.25 8.53
N VAL A 67 8.45 15.38 8.31
CA VAL A 67 8.45 13.99 8.80
C VAL A 67 9.76 13.68 9.53
N ASN A 68 9.68 13.34 10.80
CA ASN A 68 10.76 12.70 11.54
C ASN A 68 10.84 11.23 11.12
N LYS A 69 11.76 10.92 10.21
CA LYS A 69 11.93 9.58 9.62
C LYS A 69 12.42 8.57 10.66
N GLU A 70 13.29 8.98 11.57
CA GLU A 70 13.87 8.12 12.60
C GLU A 70 12.79 7.58 13.53
N ALA A 71 11.90 8.47 14.00
CA ALA A 71 10.76 8.08 14.84
C ALA A 71 9.76 7.21 14.06
N ALA A 72 9.48 7.55 12.80
CA ALA A 72 8.59 6.78 11.94
C ALA A 72 9.10 5.35 11.69
N VAL A 73 10.38 5.20 11.35
CA VAL A 73 11.04 3.90 11.16
C VAL A 73 10.99 3.09 12.45
N LYS A 74 11.31 3.71 13.59
CA LYS A 74 11.22 3.03 14.90
C LYS A 74 9.81 2.50 15.16
N TYR A 75 8.77 3.30 14.93
CA TYR A 75 7.39 2.88 15.11
C TYR A 75 7.01 1.68 14.21
N ILE A 76 7.41 1.71 12.94
CA ILE A 76 7.16 0.60 11.99
C ILE A 76 7.83 -0.68 12.50
N VAL A 77 9.09 -0.57 12.90
CA VAL A 77 9.90 -1.69 13.38
C VAL A 77 9.38 -2.28 14.70
N GLU A 78 8.77 -1.47 15.56
CA GLU A 78 8.11 -1.93 16.78
C GLU A 78 6.70 -2.50 16.53
N SER A 79 6.11 -2.21 15.35
CA SER A 79 4.79 -2.71 14.96
C SER A 79 4.82 -4.08 14.26
N GLN A 80 6.00 -4.65 14.01
CA GLN A 80 6.13 -6.02 13.51
C GLN A 80 5.71 -7.01 14.61
N ALA A 81 4.68 -7.81 14.33
CA ALA A 81 4.13 -8.79 15.24
C ALA A 81 4.96 -10.08 15.25
N PHE A 82 4.70 -10.95 16.23
CA PHE A 82 5.44 -12.20 16.44
C PHE A 82 5.32 -13.19 15.27
N ASP A 83 4.27 -13.08 14.45
CA ASP A 83 4.02 -13.95 13.30
C ASP A 83 4.73 -13.46 12.01
N GLY A 84 5.42 -12.31 12.09
CA GLY A 84 6.16 -11.69 10.99
C GLY A 84 5.39 -10.58 10.27
N GLY A 85 4.05 -10.58 10.35
CA GLY A 85 3.21 -9.52 9.77
C GLY A 85 3.36 -8.20 10.54
N ILE A 86 2.94 -7.08 9.94
CA ILE A 86 3.01 -5.78 10.62
C ILE A 86 1.59 -5.31 10.97
N GLY A 87 1.39 -5.02 12.25
CA GLY A 87 0.10 -4.64 12.80
C GLY A 87 -0.28 -3.19 12.53
N LEU A 88 -1.53 -2.86 12.84
CA LEU A 88 -2.07 -1.50 12.75
C LEU A 88 -1.32 -0.51 13.65
N ARG A 89 -0.92 -0.99 14.82
CA ARG A 89 -0.17 -0.29 15.88
C ARG A 89 0.75 -1.29 16.58
N ILE A 90 1.67 -0.80 17.41
CA ILE A 90 2.53 -1.64 18.25
C ILE A 90 1.69 -2.62 19.07
N GLY A 91 2.02 -3.92 18.98
CA GLY A 91 1.32 -5.00 19.68
C GLY A 91 0.03 -5.51 19.01
N ALA A 92 -0.38 -4.95 17.87
CA ALA A 92 -1.55 -5.45 17.14
C ALA A 92 -1.23 -6.68 16.26
N GLU A 93 -2.28 -7.45 15.94
CA GLU A 93 -2.23 -8.56 14.99
C GLU A 93 -1.68 -8.09 13.62
N GLY A 94 -0.79 -8.88 13.02
CA GLY A 94 -0.31 -8.65 11.66
C GLY A 94 -1.44 -8.64 10.64
N HIS A 95 -1.47 -7.65 9.75
CA HIS A 95 -2.55 -7.48 8.78
C HIS A 95 -2.02 -7.01 7.42
N GLY A 96 -2.58 -7.53 6.32
CA GLY A 96 -2.03 -7.33 4.97
C GLY A 96 -1.99 -5.86 4.54
N GLY A 97 -3.06 -5.11 4.84
CA GLY A 97 -3.13 -3.68 4.52
C GLY A 97 -2.14 -2.82 5.32
N THR A 98 -1.90 -3.15 6.59
CA THR A 98 -0.96 -2.40 7.45
C THR A 98 0.48 -2.78 7.15
N THR A 99 0.70 -4.06 6.80
CA THR A 99 1.97 -4.56 6.26
C THR A 99 2.35 -3.82 4.98
N TYR A 100 1.43 -3.68 4.04
CA TYR A 100 1.64 -2.85 2.86
C TYR A 100 2.04 -1.42 3.22
N CYS A 101 1.25 -0.78 4.10
CA CYS A 101 1.49 0.61 4.51
C CYS A 101 2.89 0.78 5.12
N ALA A 102 3.30 -0.14 5.99
CA ALA A 102 4.59 -0.15 6.65
C ALA A 102 5.74 -0.34 5.66
N VAL A 103 5.68 -1.39 4.82
CA VAL A 103 6.73 -1.69 3.85
C VAL A 103 6.88 -0.57 2.81
N ALA A 104 5.76 -0.05 2.27
CA ALA A 104 5.80 1.09 1.37
C ALA A 104 6.44 2.33 2.02
N SER A 105 6.10 2.60 3.28
CA SER A 105 6.69 3.72 4.03
C SER A 105 8.21 3.55 4.20
N LEU A 106 8.68 2.34 4.53
CA LEU A 106 10.12 2.05 4.64
C LEU A 106 10.83 2.20 3.29
N VAL A 107 10.22 1.72 2.19
CA VAL A 107 10.77 1.90 0.83
C VAL A 107 10.91 3.38 0.49
N LEU A 108 9.88 4.19 0.73
CA LEU A 108 9.90 5.64 0.48
C LEU A 108 10.96 6.36 1.32
N MET A 109 11.20 5.90 2.54
CA MET A 109 12.24 6.44 3.41
C MET A 109 13.65 5.92 3.06
N GLY A 110 13.77 4.94 2.16
CA GLY A 110 15.04 4.26 1.86
C GLY A 110 15.55 3.41 3.03
N ARG A 111 14.63 2.90 3.86
CA ARG A 111 14.93 2.23 5.14
C ARG A 111 14.35 0.82 5.24
N LEU A 112 14.25 0.11 4.12
CA LEU A 112 13.77 -1.28 4.10
C LEU A 112 14.71 -2.22 4.91
N ASP A 113 15.99 -1.86 5.00
CA ASP A 113 17.02 -2.51 5.83
C ASP A 113 16.69 -2.51 7.33
N ALA A 114 15.77 -1.66 7.79
CA ALA A 114 15.41 -1.56 9.21
C ALA A 114 14.47 -2.66 9.70
N LEU A 115 13.86 -3.46 8.80
CA LEU A 115 12.99 -4.56 9.19
C LEU A 115 13.72 -5.55 10.10
N LYS A 116 13.10 -5.90 11.25
CA LYS A 116 13.69 -6.83 12.23
C LYS A 116 13.74 -8.26 11.71
N ASP A 117 12.64 -8.71 11.12
CA ASP A 117 12.48 -10.08 10.63
C ASP A 117 11.96 -10.05 9.19
N TYR A 118 12.89 -9.88 8.24
CA TYR A 118 12.59 -9.86 6.82
C TYR A 118 12.04 -11.22 6.34
N ASP A 119 12.71 -12.31 6.70
CA ASP A 119 12.33 -13.66 6.26
C ASP A 119 10.98 -14.09 6.86
N GLY A 120 10.73 -13.75 8.13
CA GLY A 120 9.43 -13.96 8.76
C GLY A 120 8.31 -13.19 8.06
N LEU A 121 8.57 -11.95 7.64
CA LEU A 121 7.60 -11.17 6.87
C LEU A 121 7.33 -11.76 5.49
N VAL A 122 8.37 -12.19 4.76
CA VAL A 122 8.22 -12.89 3.47
C VAL A 122 7.38 -14.15 3.65
N ARG A 123 7.71 -14.96 4.65
CA ARG A 123 6.97 -16.17 5.00
C ARG A 123 5.51 -15.88 5.35
N TRP A 124 5.24 -14.82 6.12
CA TRP A 124 3.89 -14.39 6.47
C TRP A 124 3.08 -14.04 5.21
N CYS A 125 3.68 -13.31 4.26
CA CYS A 125 3.03 -12.96 2.99
C CYS A 125 2.73 -14.20 2.13
N VAL A 126 3.69 -15.12 2.00
CA VAL A 126 3.54 -16.36 1.21
C VAL A 126 2.47 -17.26 1.82
N TYR A 127 2.46 -17.45 3.15
CA TYR A 127 1.42 -18.26 3.80
C TYR A 127 0.03 -17.62 3.74
N GLY A 128 -0.06 -16.31 3.52
CA GLY A 128 -1.30 -15.62 3.23
C GLY A 128 -1.90 -15.96 1.86
N GLN A 129 -1.19 -16.71 1.01
CA GLN A 129 -1.66 -17.07 -0.32
C GLN A 129 -2.37 -18.42 -0.35
N GLY A 130 -3.64 -18.40 -0.78
CA GLY A 130 -4.40 -19.55 -1.28
C GLY A 130 -4.75 -19.32 -2.75
N GLN A 131 -6.02 -19.49 -3.12
CA GLN A 131 -6.50 -19.11 -4.46
C GLN A 131 -6.38 -17.60 -4.71
N GLY A 132 -6.57 -16.80 -3.66
CA GLY A 132 -6.21 -15.39 -3.61
C GLY A 132 -5.44 -15.12 -2.31
N PHE A 133 -5.34 -13.87 -1.90
CA PHE A 133 -4.68 -13.53 -0.64
C PHE A 133 -5.67 -13.31 0.50
N VAL A 134 -5.28 -13.72 1.70
CA VAL A 134 -5.99 -13.41 2.96
C VAL A 134 -5.32 -12.23 3.65
N GLY A 135 -6.11 -11.35 4.25
CA GLY A 135 -5.56 -10.21 5.00
C GLY A 135 -4.94 -10.58 6.33
N ARG A 136 -5.33 -11.73 6.89
CA ARG A 136 -4.91 -12.25 8.19
C ARG A 136 -5.02 -13.78 8.20
N PRO A 137 -4.20 -14.49 8.99
CA PRO A 137 -4.36 -15.92 9.19
C PRO A 137 -5.79 -16.31 9.56
N ASN A 138 -6.28 -17.43 9.01
CA ASN A 138 -7.63 -17.97 9.26
C ASN A 138 -8.81 -17.05 8.88
N LYS A 139 -8.59 -16.06 7.98
CA LYS A 139 -9.67 -15.28 7.37
C LYS A 139 -9.89 -15.72 5.91
N PRO A 140 -11.10 -15.53 5.35
CA PRO A 140 -11.33 -15.83 3.94
C PRO A 140 -10.52 -14.90 3.04
N PRO A 141 -10.18 -15.35 1.81
CA PRO A 141 -9.51 -14.50 0.83
C PRO A 141 -10.40 -13.35 0.39
N ASP A 142 -9.76 -12.26 -0.02
CA ASP A 142 -10.42 -11.03 -0.43
C ASP A 142 -9.62 -10.39 -1.57
N SER A 143 -10.32 -10.02 -2.64
CA SER A 143 -9.74 -9.54 -3.90
C SER A 143 -8.79 -8.37 -3.72
N CYS A 144 -9.01 -7.48 -2.74
CA CYS A 144 -8.13 -6.33 -2.56
C CYS A 144 -6.74 -6.72 -2.03
N TYR A 145 -6.57 -7.85 -1.34
CA TYR A 145 -5.25 -8.30 -0.88
C TYR A 145 -4.35 -8.78 -2.01
N SER A 146 -4.91 -9.06 -3.18
CA SER A 146 -4.15 -9.26 -4.41
C SER A 146 -3.28 -8.06 -4.73
N PHE A 147 -3.74 -6.85 -4.39
CA PHE A 147 -2.90 -5.67 -4.38
C PHE A 147 -2.09 -5.53 -3.09
N TRP A 148 -2.73 -5.51 -1.91
CA TRP A 148 -2.01 -5.16 -0.68
C TRP A 148 -0.82 -6.09 -0.39
N ILE A 149 -1.01 -7.40 -0.44
CA ILE A 149 0.08 -8.37 -0.19
C ILE A 149 0.95 -8.51 -1.44
N GLY A 150 0.36 -8.54 -2.65
CA GLY A 150 1.13 -8.60 -3.89
C GLY A 150 2.12 -7.45 -4.04
N ALA A 151 1.70 -6.21 -3.82
CA ALA A 151 2.55 -5.03 -3.89
C ALA A 151 3.61 -5.03 -2.79
N THR A 152 3.28 -5.53 -1.60
CA THR A 152 4.26 -5.77 -0.53
C THR A 152 5.37 -6.71 -1.02
N MET A 153 5.01 -7.86 -1.61
CA MET A 153 5.97 -8.83 -2.13
C MET A 153 6.78 -8.28 -3.31
N MET A 154 6.21 -7.41 -4.15
CA MET A 154 6.96 -6.68 -5.18
C MET A 154 8.00 -5.74 -4.56
N MET A 155 7.65 -4.98 -3.53
CA MET A 155 8.57 -4.07 -2.83
C MET A 155 9.69 -4.81 -2.09
N LEU A 156 9.41 -6.02 -1.63
CA LEU A 156 10.41 -6.93 -1.05
C LEU A 156 11.23 -7.66 -2.15
N GLY A 157 10.87 -7.56 -3.43
CA GLY A 157 11.60 -8.26 -4.50
C GLY A 157 11.41 -9.78 -4.51
N VAL A 158 10.30 -10.27 -3.95
CA VAL A 158 9.98 -11.71 -3.82
C VAL A 158 8.65 -12.07 -4.47
N TYR A 159 8.14 -11.25 -5.39
CA TYR A 159 6.86 -11.48 -6.07
C TYR A 159 6.81 -12.80 -6.86
N ASP A 160 7.96 -13.28 -7.34
CA ASP A 160 8.09 -14.56 -8.05
C ASP A 160 7.77 -15.78 -7.16
N LEU A 161 7.72 -15.61 -5.83
CA LEU A 161 7.27 -16.67 -4.92
C LEU A 161 5.75 -16.85 -4.91
N THR A 162 5.00 -16.01 -5.62
CA THR A 162 3.53 -16.07 -5.62
C THR A 162 2.98 -17.08 -6.61
N ALA A 163 1.87 -17.73 -6.25
CA ALA A 163 1.00 -18.44 -7.19
C ALA A 163 0.16 -17.44 -8.03
N ALA A 164 0.81 -16.68 -8.91
CA ALA A 164 0.20 -15.56 -9.65
C ALA A 164 -1.00 -15.99 -10.52
N ASN A 165 -0.95 -17.16 -11.15
CA ASN A 165 -2.04 -17.68 -11.98
C ASN A 165 -3.30 -17.98 -11.17
N ASP A 166 -3.15 -18.62 -10.00
CA ASP A 166 -4.29 -18.89 -9.11
C ASP A 166 -4.93 -17.58 -8.64
N ASN A 167 -4.09 -16.62 -8.24
CA ASN A 167 -4.56 -15.30 -7.83
C ASN A 167 -5.28 -14.55 -8.95
N ARG A 168 -4.80 -14.68 -10.21
CA ARG A 168 -5.48 -14.14 -11.38
C ARG A 168 -6.86 -14.75 -11.54
N HIS A 169 -6.96 -16.08 -11.46
CA HIS A 169 -8.24 -16.78 -11.54
C HIS A 169 -9.22 -16.36 -10.44
N PHE A 170 -8.74 -16.22 -9.19
CA PHE A 170 -9.57 -15.73 -8.09
C PHE A 170 -10.09 -14.31 -8.31
N ASN A 171 -9.24 -13.36 -8.74
CA ASN A 171 -9.67 -11.99 -9.02
C ASN A 171 -10.70 -11.92 -10.14
N LEU A 172 -10.50 -12.68 -11.23
CA LEU A 172 -11.45 -12.70 -12.34
C LEU A 172 -12.81 -13.30 -11.93
N ARG A 173 -12.84 -14.25 -10.99
CA ARG A 173 -14.10 -14.74 -10.40
C ARG A 173 -14.80 -13.70 -9.52
N CYS A 174 -14.09 -12.69 -9.03
CA CYS A 174 -14.67 -11.58 -8.28
C CYS A 174 -15.22 -10.47 -9.21
N GLN A 175 -14.98 -10.56 -10.53
CA GLN A 175 -15.54 -9.63 -11.50
C GLN A 175 -17.04 -9.87 -11.66
N THR A 176 -17.83 -8.80 -11.69
CA THR A 176 -19.30 -8.92 -11.77
C THR A 176 -19.82 -8.66 -13.17
N LYS A 177 -21.01 -9.20 -13.48
CA LYS A 177 -21.71 -8.97 -14.75
C LYS A 177 -22.11 -7.49 -14.98
N TRP A 178 -22.08 -6.67 -13.93
CA TRP A 178 -22.41 -5.24 -13.99
C TRP A 178 -21.16 -4.36 -14.18
N GLY A 179 -19.99 -4.98 -14.32
CA GLY A 179 -18.70 -4.30 -14.23
C GLY A 179 -18.19 -4.21 -12.79
N GLY A 180 -16.92 -3.84 -12.64
CA GLY A 180 -16.25 -3.79 -11.35
C GLY A 180 -16.00 -5.17 -10.71
N PHE A 181 -15.43 -5.14 -9.52
CA PHE A 181 -15.05 -6.32 -8.74
C PHE A 181 -15.64 -6.24 -7.33
N GLY A 182 -16.10 -7.37 -6.82
CA GLY A 182 -16.49 -7.55 -5.43
C GLY A 182 -15.33 -8.06 -4.56
N LYS A 183 -15.57 -8.15 -3.25
CA LYS A 183 -14.62 -8.70 -2.28
C LYS A 183 -14.30 -10.17 -2.51
N TYR A 184 -15.32 -10.96 -2.82
CA TYR A 184 -15.27 -12.38 -3.16
C TYR A 184 -16.25 -12.66 -4.30
N PRO A 185 -16.30 -13.87 -4.89
CA PRO A 185 -17.27 -14.17 -5.94
C PRO A 185 -18.71 -13.95 -5.50
N ASP A 186 -19.57 -13.58 -6.45
CA ASP A 186 -21.02 -13.47 -6.27
C ASP A 186 -21.51 -12.41 -5.26
N VAL A 187 -20.72 -11.35 -5.02
CA VAL A 187 -21.17 -10.16 -4.28
C VAL A 187 -21.19 -8.89 -5.11
N HIS A 188 -21.85 -7.86 -4.59
CA HIS A 188 -21.90 -6.55 -5.22
C HIS A 188 -20.49 -5.96 -5.37
N PRO A 189 -20.20 -5.34 -6.53
CA PRO A 189 -18.94 -4.64 -6.72
C PRO A 189 -18.95 -3.32 -5.95
N ASP A 190 -17.76 -2.85 -5.58
CA ASP A 190 -17.56 -1.50 -5.09
C ASP A 190 -16.29 -0.89 -5.67
N ILE A 191 -16.11 0.42 -5.49
CA ILE A 191 -15.00 1.17 -6.09
C ILE A 191 -13.64 0.68 -5.55
N LEU A 192 -13.56 0.30 -4.27
CA LEU A 192 -12.33 -0.13 -3.64
C LEU A 192 -11.85 -1.46 -4.23
N HIS A 193 -12.71 -2.47 -4.24
CA HIS A 193 -12.37 -3.79 -4.78
C HIS A 193 -12.21 -3.73 -6.29
N SER A 194 -12.98 -2.90 -6.99
CA SER A 194 -12.78 -2.67 -8.43
C SER A 194 -11.39 -2.10 -8.72
N TYR A 195 -10.96 -1.11 -7.95
CA TYR A 195 -9.64 -0.52 -8.11
C TYR A 195 -8.53 -1.52 -7.79
N PHE A 196 -8.57 -2.13 -6.61
CA PHE A 196 -7.50 -3.02 -6.17
C PHE A 196 -7.48 -4.37 -6.89
N GLY A 197 -8.63 -4.86 -7.36
CA GLY A 197 -8.70 -6.02 -8.25
C GLY A 197 -7.98 -5.75 -9.57
N ILE A 198 -8.22 -4.59 -10.20
CA ILE A 198 -7.50 -4.17 -11.41
C ILE A 198 -6.00 -3.99 -11.13
N CYS A 199 -5.63 -3.37 -10.01
CA CYS A 199 -4.22 -3.23 -9.64
C CYS A 199 -3.55 -4.60 -9.43
N GLY A 200 -4.23 -5.54 -8.78
CA GLY A 200 -3.77 -6.92 -8.64
C GLY A 200 -3.52 -7.59 -9.99
N LEU A 201 -4.50 -7.54 -10.89
CA LEU A 201 -4.39 -8.09 -12.26
C LEU A 201 -3.27 -7.42 -13.07
N SER A 202 -3.05 -6.12 -12.88
CA SER A 202 -1.94 -5.40 -13.50
C SER A 202 -0.57 -5.90 -13.05
N MET A 203 -0.39 -6.16 -11.74
CA MET A 203 0.87 -6.71 -11.21
C MET A 203 1.16 -8.12 -11.74
N MET A 204 0.11 -8.88 -12.10
CA MET A 204 0.22 -10.19 -12.75
C MET A 204 0.47 -10.11 -14.26
N GLY A 205 0.65 -8.91 -14.82
CA GLY A 205 0.94 -8.73 -16.25
C GLY A 205 -0.25 -8.98 -17.17
N MET A 206 -1.49 -8.83 -16.70
CA MET A 206 -2.66 -9.00 -17.55
C MET A 206 -2.71 -7.96 -18.69
N ASP A 207 -2.91 -8.46 -19.91
CA ASP A 207 -2.99 -7.63 -21.11
C ASP A 207 -4.05 -6.53 -21.02
N GLY A 208 -3.73 -5.38 -21.61
CA GLY A 208 -4.61 -4.20 -21.63
C GLY A 208 -4.55 -3.35 -20.35
N LEU A 209 -3.85 -3.80 -19.30
CA LEU A 209 -3.65 -3.02 -18.08
C LEU A 209 -2.29 -2.33 -18.07
N ARG A 210 -2.26 -1.05 -17.65
CA ARG A 210 -1.00 -0.32 -17.47
C ARG A 210 -0.31 -0.79 -16.20
N PRO A 211 1.04 -0.88 -16.18
CA PRO A 211 1.78 -1.21 -14.96
C PRO A 211 1.48 -0.27 -13.80
N ILE A 212 1.31 -0.85 -12.60
CA ILE A 212 1.13 -0.12 -11.34
C ILE A 212 2.49 0.13 -10.67
N ASP A 213 2.62 1.30 -10.04
CA ASP A 213 3.67 1.56 -9.07
C ASP A 213 3.23 0.98 -7.71
N PRO A 214 3.88 -0.08 -7.20
CA PRO A 214 3.43 -0.75 -5.98
C PRO A 214 3.53 0.17 -4.76
N VAL A 215 4.41 1.17 -4.79
CA VAL A 215 4.65 2.07 -3.67
C VAL A 215 3.57 3.15 -3.53
N TRP A 216 3.20 3.85 -4.61
CA TRP A 216 2.16 4.89 -4.55
C TRP A 216 0.75 4.35 -4.79
N GLY A 217 0.63 3.10 -5.24
CA GLY A 217 -0.66 2.49 -5.55
C GLY A 217 -1.41 3.20 -6.67
N ILE A 218 -0.71 3.75 -7.67
CA ILE A 218 -1.24 4.33 -8.92
C ILE A 218 -0.43 3.83 -10.13
N THR A 219 -0.85 4.09 -11.36
CA THR A 219 -0.07 3.68 -12.56
C THR A 219 1.34 4.27 -12.57
N GLN A 220 2.34 3.53 -13.06
CA GLN A 220 3.71 4.01 -13.22
C GLN A 220 3.78 5.30 -14.05
N ARG A 221 2.91 5.44 -15.06
CA ARG A 221 2.74 6.70 -15.81
C ARG A 221 2.43 7.87 -14.88
N ALA A 222 1.38 7.76 -14.08
CA ALA A 222 0.95 8.84 -13.18
C ALA A 222 1.98 9.13 -12.07
N ALA A 223 2.72 8.10 -11.65
CA ALA A 223 3.85 8.25 -10.75
C ALA A 223 5.06 8.94 -11.41
N GLY A 224 5.08 9.09 -12.74
CA GLY A 224 6.25 9.62 -13.48
C GLY A 224 7.40 8.61 -13.60
N LYS A 225 7.10 7.31 -13.45
CA LYS A 225 8.05 6.18 -13.44
C LYS A 225 7.97 5.31 -14.70
N GLU A 226 7.10 5.65 -15.65
CA GLU A 226 7.00 4.92 -16.93
C GLU A 226 8.28 5.14 -17.74
N LYS A 227 9.04 4.06 -17.97
CA LYS A 227 10.19 4.11 -18.88
C LYS A 227 9.67 4.47 -20.27
N LYS A 228 10.16 5.57 -20.84
CA LYS A 228 9.92 5.87 -22.26
C LYS A 228 10.43 4.67 -23.05
N LYS A 229 9.56 4.02 -23.82
CA LYS A 229 9.99 3.06 -24.83
C LYS A 229 10.82 3.89 -25.84
N ASN A 230 12.13 3.66 -25.86
CA ASN A 230 12.99 4.12 -26.94
C ASN A 230 12.64 3.37 -28.22
#